data_AF-A0AAP8GE70-F1
#
_entry.id   AF-A0AAP8GE70-F1
#
_cell.length_a   1.000
_cell.length_b   1.000
_cell.length_c   1.000
_cell.angle_alpha   90.00
_cell.angle_beta   90.00
_cell.angle_gamma   90.00
#
_symmetry.space_group_name_H-M   'P 1'
#
loop_
_entity.id
_entity.type
_entity.pdbx_description
1 polymer ?
#
loop_
_entity_poly.entity_id
_entity_poly.type
_entity_poly.pdbx_seq_one_letter_code
_entity_poly.pdbx_strand_id
1 'polypeptide(L)'
;MSIPGLIAGCFAASALAGCVHGEIFAQDYLAQDIDKQQALLELDVVFGQAPDDKLTSRVTARNTVEYTGAPHIVVPFYQKGLGFDQGFAGTYMFAVPYPIAKVETATASSRVFGQKLDGQQQGSPRYRFRVPGKAQWNSNETFMLGFERKGRREEITFRFSNEQSCPSAFLATTPKYGFHIKVVATFKDDKGCLKVCDSRDQWPGFCAFQPPPGT
;
A
#
# COMPACT_ATOMS: atom_id res chain seq x y z
N MET A 1 2.05 -45.27 -56.29
CA MET A 1 3.07 -45.06 -55.24
C MET A 1 2.96 -43.61 -54.78
N SER A 2 2.47 -43.41 -53.57
CA SER A 2 2.09 -42.12 -53.01
C SER A 2 3.11 -41.75 -51.94
N ILE A 3 3.73 -40.57 -52.06
CA ILE A 3 4.55 -39.97 -51.00
C ILE A 3 3.71 -38.85 -50.37
N PRO A 4 3.29 -38.95 -49.11
CA PRO A 4 2.83 -37.79 -48.36
C PRO A 4 3.93 -37.34 -47.41
N GLY A 5 4.53 -36.20 -47.74
CA GLY A 5 5.52 -35.51 -46.91
C GLY A 5 4.85 -34.82 -45.72
N LEU A 6 5.35 -35.16 -44.52
CA LEU A 6 5.70 -34.27 -43.41
C LEU A 6 5.28 -32.79 -43.55
N ILE A 7 4.01 -32.46 -43.35
CA ILE A 7 3.56 -31.11 -43.00
C ILE A 7 2.46 -31.24 -41.93
N ALA A 8 2.83 -31.75 -40.76
CA ALA A 8 1.93 -31.80 -39.61
C ALA A 8 2.78 -31.74 -38.32
N GLY A 9 3.47 -30.62 -38.10
CA GLY A 9 4.38 -30.53 -36.95
C GLY A 9 4.77 -29.13 -36.48
N CYS A 10 4.18 -28.05 -36.98
CA CYS A 10 4.60 -26.69 -36.62
C CYS A 10 3.50 -25.73 -36.12
N PHE A 11 2.28 -26.20 -35.87
CA PHE A 11 1.18 -25.32 -35.42
C PHE A 11 0.76 -25.45 -33.95
N ALA A 12 1.46 -26.25 -33.13
CA ALA A 12 1.07 -26.49 -31.73
C ALA A 12 1.87 -25.70 -30.67
N ALA A 13 2.72 -24.74 -31.06
CA ALA A 13 3.58 -24.01 -30.11
C ALA A 13 3.09 -22.60 -29.73
N SER A 14 2.03 -22.07 -30.36
CA SER A 14 1.55 -20.69 -30.13
C SER A 14 0.41 -20.57 -29.12
N ALA A 15 -0.05 -21.67 -28.49
CA ALA A 15 -1.25 -21.67 -27.65
C ALA A 15 -1.00 -21.66 -26.12
N LEU A 16 0.26 -21.52 -25.66
CA LEU A 16 0.58 -21.53 -24.22
C LEU A 16 1.11 -20.20 -23.66
N ALA A 17 0.98 -19.10 -24.39
CA ALA A 17 1.17 -17.75 -23.83
C ALA A 17 -0.13 -17.27 -23.14
N GLY A 18 -0.65 -18.07 -22.22
CA GLY A 18 -1.65 -17.61 -21.27
C GLY A 18 -0.95 -16.72 -20.25
N CYS A 19 -0.86 -15.42 -20.52
CA CYS A 19 -0.40 -14.46 -19.52
C CYS A 19 -1.38 -14.47 -18.35
N VAL A 20 -1.00 -15.17 -17.28
CA VAL A 20 -1.66 -15.07 -15.97
C VAL A 20 -1.47 -13.63 -15.47
N HIS A 21 -2.39 -12.74 -15.83
CA HIS A 21 -2.48 -11.36 -15.32
C HIS A 21 -3.28 -11.37 -14.03
N GLY A 22 -2.59 -11.62 -12.92
CA GLY A 22 -3.10 -11.42 -11.57
C GLY A 22 -2.14 -10.53 -10.78
N GLU A 23 -1.68 -9.44 -11.38
CA GLU A 23 -0.79 -8.49 -10.71
C GLU A 23 -1.63 -7.47 -9.93
N ILE A 24 -1.52 -7.49 -8.60
CA ILE A 24 -2.06 -6.43 -7.74
C ILE A 24 -1.27 -5.16 -8.08
N PHE A 25 -1.77 -4.26 -8.91
CA PHE A 25 -1.03 -3.05 -9.28
C PHE A 25 -1.09 -1.99 -8.18
N ALA A 26 -0.02 -1.20 -8.05
CA ALA A 26 -0.04 0.01 -7.24
C ALA A 26 -1.14 0.93 -7.77
N GLN A 27 -2.09 1.27 -6.91
CA GLN A 27 -3.22 2.11 -7.27
C GLN A 27 -3.49 3.13 -6.17
N ASP A 28 -3.95 4.30 -6.60
CA ASP A 28 -4.44 5.33 -5.69
C ASP A 28 -5.95 5.20 -5.53
N TYR A 29 -6.41 5.22 -4.29
CA TYR A 29 -7.82 5.14 -3.92
C TYR A 29 -8.23 6.41 -3.17
N LEU A 30 -9.49 6.79 -3.29
CA LEU A 30 -10.10 7.74 -2.37
C LEU A 30 -10.73 6.94 -1.23
N ALA A 31 -10.59 7.41 0.02
CA ALA A 31 -11.16 6.71 1.18
C ALA A 31 -12.69 6.52 1.07
N GLN A 32 -13.38 7.42 0.39
CA GLN A 32 -14.83 7.36 0.15
C GLN A 32 -15.25 6.24 -0.81
N ASP A 33 -14.35 5.80 -1.69
CA ASP A 33 -14.63 4.75 -2.70
C ASP A 33 -14.43 3.34 -2.12
N ILE A 34 -13.79 3.22 -0.96
CA ILE A 34 -13.57 1.94 -0.28
C ILE A 34 -14.79 1.62 0.59
N ASP A 35 -15.44 0.49 0.34
CA ASP A 35 -16.55 0.01 1.17
C ASP A 35 -16.08 -0.23 2.62
N LYS A 36 -16.83 0.32 3.58
CA LYS A 36 -16.59 0.15 5.02
C LYS A 36 -16.52 -1.33 5.41
N GLN A 37 -17.30 -2.21 4.78
CA GLN A 37 -17.30 -3.63 5.13
C GLN A 37 -16.05 -4.38 4.64
N GLN A 38 -15.38 -3.84 3.63
CA GLN A 38 -14.16 -4.37 3.04
C GLN A 38 -12.89 -3.80 3.69
N ALA A 39 -13.01 -2.68 4.40
CA ALA A 39 -11.91 -2.06 5.13
C ALA A 39 -11.50 -2.90 6.35
N LEU A 40 -10.19 -3.05 6.57
CA LEU A 40 -9.64 -3.70 7.77
C LEU A 40 -9.80 -2.81 9.01
N LEU A 41 -9.60 -1.51 8.83
CA LEU A 41 -9.84 -0.49 9.84
C LEU A 41 -10.17 0.86 9.18
N GLU A 42 -10.92 1.67 9.91
CA GLU A 42 -11.17 3.08 9.61
C GLU A 42 -10.33 3.93 10.57
N LEU A 43 -9.54 4.85 10.02
CA LEU A 43 -8.66 5.72 10.78
C LEU A 43 -9.18 7.15 10.68
N ASP A 44 -9.61 7.71 11.80
CA ASP A 44 -9.94 9.11 11.92
C ASP A 44 -8.75 9.87 12.51
N VAL A 45 -8.27 10.87 11.77
CA VAL A 45 -7.15 11.73 12.17
C VAL A 45 -7.65 13.16 12.29
N VAL A 46 -7.51 13.74 13.47
CA VAL A 46 -7.71 15.17 13.70
C VAL A 46 -6.35 15.82 13.77
N PHE A 47 -6.07 16.72 12.84
CA PHE A 47 -4.83 17.48 12.83
C PHE A 47 -4.96 18.67 13.77
N GLY A 48 -3.99 18.84 14.68
CA GLY A 48 -3.95 20.01 15.56
C GLY A 48 -3.79 21.32 14.78
N GLN A 49 -3.24 21.27 13.57
CA GLN A 49 -3.14 22.38 12.62
C GLN A 49 -3.44 21.85 11.22
N ALA A 50 -4.21 22.60 10.43
CA ALA A 50 -4.65 22.13 9.12
C ALA A 50 -3.48 21.74 8.19
N PRO A 51 -3.52 20.53 7.58
CA PRO A 51 -2.61 20.18 6.50
C PRO A 51 -2.98 20.94 5.22
N ASP A 52 -2.04 20.99 4.29
CA ASP A 52 -2.30 21.45 2.93
C ASP A 52 -3.26 20.45 2.27
N ASP A 53 -4.35 20.97 1.71
CA ASP A 53 -5.41 20.18 1.10
C ASP A 53 -5.60 20.65 -0.34
N LYS A 54 -4.84 20.03 -1.24
CA LYS A 54 -4.85 20.32 -2.67
C LYS A 54 -5.02 19.03 -3.46
N LEU A 55 -6.11 18.30 -3.20
CA LEU A 55 -6.40 17.07 -3.94
C LEU A 55 -6.52 17.40 -5.43
N THR A 56 -5.58 16.86 -6.20
CA THR A 56 -5.54 16.96 -7.65
C THR A 56 -5.43 15.56 -8.23
N SER A 57 -6.06 15.32 -9.37
CA SER A 57 -5.99 14.05 -10.09
C SER A 57 -5.38 14.26 -11.48
N ARG A 58 -4.63 13.26 -11.93
CA ARG A 58 -4.07 13.20 -13.28
C ARG A 58 -4.30 11.81 -13.86
N VAL A 59 -4.74 11.75 -15.11
CA VAL A 59 -4.80 10.49 -15.86
C VAL A 59 -3.44 10.22 -16.50
N THR A 60 -2.90 9.03 -16.27
CA THR A 60 -1.62 8.60 -16.83
C THR A 60 -1.77 8.10 -18.27
N ALA A 61 -0.65 7.93 -18.98
CA ALA A 61 -0.63 7.30 -20.31
C ALA A 61 -1.17 5.86 -20.32
N ARG A 62 -1.26 5.20 -19.16
CA ARG A 62 -1.82 3.86 -18.98
C ARG A 62 -3.31 3.88 -18.61
N ASN A 63 -3.97 5.04 -18.73
CA ASN A 63 -5.37 5.26 -18.37
C ASN A 63 -5.67 4.99 -16.87
N THR A 64 -4.67 5.16 -16.00
CA THR A 64 -4.83 5.08 -14.54
C THR A 64 -4.93 6.48 -13.94
N VAL A 65 -5.65 6.63 -12.83
CA VAL A 65 -5.78 7.91 -12.12
C VAL A 65 -4.77 7.97 -10.98
N GLU A 66 -3.93 8.99 -11.00
CA GLU A 66 -3.00 9.32 -9.90
C GLU A 66 -3.52 10.55 -9.15
N TYR A 67 -3.47 10.50 -7.83
CA TYR A 67 -3.85 11.62 -6.97
C TYR A 67 -2.63 12.22 -6.26
N THR A 68 -2.67 13.52 -5.98
CA THR A 68 -1.62 14.21 -5.21
C THR A 68 -2.19 15.33 -4.34
N GLY A 69 -1.41 15.78 -3.35
CA GLY A 69 -1.63 17.05 -2.64
C GLY A 69 -2.60 17.03 -1.46
N ALA A 70 -3.24 15.90 -1.16
CA ALA A 70 -4.03 15.72 0.07
C ALA A 70 -3.36 14.71 1.03
N PRO A 71 -3.71 14.75 2.34
CA PRO A 71 -3.31 13.73 3.28
C PRO A 71 -3.67 12.33 2.78
N HIS A 72 -2.75 11.38 2.89
CA HIS A 72 -2.94 10.02 2.39
C HIS A 72 -2.21 9.00 3.25
N ILE A 73 -2.70 7.77 3.25
CA ILE A 73 -1.96 6.63 3.78
C ILE A 73 -1.25 5.90 2.65
N VAL A 74 0.02 5.57 2.86
CA VAL A 74 0.82 4.72 1.99
C VAL A 74 0.86 3.33 2.60
N VAL A 75 0.50 2.37 1.77
CA VAL A 75 0.31 0.99 2.17
C VAL A 75 1.27 0.13 1.33
N PRO A 76 2.43 -0.28 1.89
CA PRO A 76 3.36 -1.16 1.17
C PRO A 76 2.73 -2.55 1.01
N PHE A 77 3.08 -3.29 -0.04
CA PHE A 77 2.67 -4.67 -0.23
C PHE A 77 3.68 -5.45 -1.07
N TYR A 78 3.69 -6.77 -0.90
CA TYR A 78 4.58 -7.66 -1.63
C TYR A 78 3.91 -8.20 -2.90
N GLN A 79 4.58 -8.04 -4.02
CA GLN A 79 4.25 -8.68 -5.28
C GLN A 79 5.20 -9.85 -5.51
N LYS A 80 4.64 -11.03 -5.76
CA LYS A 80 5.40 -12.19 -6.24
C LYS A 80 5.21 -12.28 -7.75
N GLY A 81 6.28 -12.04 -8.49
CA GLY A 81 6.34 -12.21 -9.93
C GLY A 81 7.12 -13.46 -10.31
N LEU A 82 6.91 -13.92 -11.54
CA LEU A 82 7.77 -14.90 -12.18
C LEU A 82 8.70 -14.15 -13.14
N GLY A 83 9.97 -14.04 -12.76
CA GLY A 83 11.05 -13.62 -13.64
C GLY A 83 11.64 -14.81 -14.40
N PHE A 84 12.31 -14.54 -15.51
CA PHE A 84 13.10 -15.54 -16.23
C PHE A 84 14.55 -15.05 -16.30
N ASP A 85 15.45 -15.76 -15.64
CA ASP A 85 16.89 -15.56 -15.81
C ASP A 85 17.40 -16.46 -16.95
N GLN A 86 18.51 -16.10 -17.57
CA GLN A 86 19.14 -16.91 -18.63
C GLN A 86 20.14 -17.89 -18.00
N GLY A 87 19.81 -19.18 -18.05
CA GLY A 87 20.75 -20.27 -17.78
C GLY A 87 21.54 -20.63 -19.03
N PHE A 88 22.71 -21.24 -18.85
CA PHE A 88 23.53 -21.78 -19.94
C PHE A 88 23.81 -23.26 -19.69
N ALA A 89 23.54 -24.10 -20.69
CA ALA A 89 23.91 -25.50 -20.67
C ALA A 89 24.81 -25.81 -21.87
N GLY A 90 25.91 -26.54 -21.65
CA GLY A 90 26.77 -27.01 -22.74
C GLY A 90 28.22 -27.26 -22.34
N THR A 91 29.05 -27.53 -23.34
CA THR A 91 30.50 -27.77 -23.18
C THR A 91 31.28 -26.51 -23.56
N TYR A 92 32.61 -26.50 -23.39
CA TYR A 92 33.48 -25.35 -23.70
C TYR A 92 33.42 -24.84 -25.16
N MET A 93 32.76 -25.56 -26.09
CA MET A 93 32.58 -25.13 -27.49
C MET A 93 31.17 -24.64 -27.83
N PHE A 94 30.13 -24.97 -27.03
CA PHE A 94 28.75 -24.59 -27.32
C PHE A 94 27.99 -24.31 -26.02
N ALA A 95 27.40 -23.13 -25.89
CA ALA A 95 26.49 -22.80 -24.80
C ALA A 95 25.09 -22.56 -25.36
N VAL A 96 24.13 -23.37 -24.94
CA VAL A 96 22.72 -23.20 -25.28
C VAL A 96 22.06 -22.40 -24.15
N PRO A 97 21.61 -21.16 -24.41
CA PRO A 97 20.85 -20.43 -23.42
C PRO A 97 19.47 -21.08 -23.24
N TYR A 98 19.02 -21.21 -22.00
CA TYR A 98 17.66 -21.64 -21.68
C TYR A 98 17.07 -20.78 -20.56
N PRO A 99 15.76 -20.51 -20.58
CA PRO A 99 15.14 -19.72 -19.52
C PRO A 99 15.06 -20.54 -18.22
N ILE A 100 15.51 -19.96 -17.13
CA ILE A 100 15.32 -20.47 -15.77
C ILE A 100 14.25 -19.62 -15.11
N ALA A 101 13.12 -20.24 -14.76
CA ALA A 101 12.08 -19.58 -13.99
C ALA A 101 12.62 -19.21 -12.60
N LYS A 102 12.43 -17.95 -12.21
CA LYS A 102 12.81 -17.42 -10.91
C LYS A 102 11.63 -16.70 -10.29
N VAL A 103 11.43 -16.91 -9.00
CA VAL A 103 10.46 -16.14 -8.25
C VAL A 103 11.10 -14.81 -7.89
N GLU A 104 10.54 -13.71 -8.41
CA GLU A 104 10.94 -12.36 -8.03
C GLU A 104 9.94 -11.81 -7.01
N THR A 105 10.46 -11.17 -5.96
CA THR A 105 9.64 -10.48 -4.97
C THR A 105 9.91 -8.98 -5.09
N ALA A 106 8.92 -8.24 -5.56
CA ALA A 106 8.96 -6.78 -5.61
C ALA A 106 8.10 -6.17 -4.50
N THR A 107 8.49 -4.98 -4.03
CA THR A 107 7.67 -4.18 -3.11
C THR A 107 6.97 -3.09 -3.92
N ALA A 108 5.65 -3.05 -3.83
CA ALA A 108 4.83 -1.97 -4.39
C ALA A 108 4.06 -1.27 -3.27
N SER A 109 3.48 -0.11 -3.54
CA SER A 109 2.70 0.62 -2.55
C SER A 109 1.44 1.20 -3.16
N SER A 110 0.31 1.01 -2.48
CA SER A 110 -0.95 1.69 -2.81
C SER A 110 -1.13 2.90 -1.90
N ARG A 111 -1.80 3.93 -2.41
CA ARG A 111 -2.11 5.13 -1.62
C ARG A 111 -3.60 5.25 -1.42
N VAL A 112 -4.03 5.63 -0.23
CA VAL A 112 -5.43 5.97 0.04
C VAL A 112 -5.51 7.39 0.54
N PHE A 113 -6.14 8.26 -0.24
CA PHE A 113 -6.32 9.67 0.08
C PHE A 113 -7.50 9.84 1.05
N GLY A 114 -7.27 10.62 2.10
CA GLY A 114 -8.24 10.81 3.18
C GLY A 114 -9.46 11.60 2.72
N GLN A 115 -10.63 11.16 3.16
CA GLN A 115 -11.85 11.95 3.05
C GLN A 115 -11.83 13.03 4.13
N LYS A 116 -11.90 14.30 3.72
CA LYS A 116 -12.10 15.40 4.67
C LYS A 116 -13.52 15.30 5.23
N LEU A 117 -13.62 15.28 6.56
CA LEU A 117 -14.89 15.31 7.26
C LEU A 117 -15.14 16.73 7.74
N ASP A 118 -16.23 17.32 7.27
CA ASP A 118 -16.70 18.60 7.79
C ASP A 118 -17.17 18.39 9.23
N GLY A 119 -16.41 18.91 10.20
CA GLY A 119 -16.62 18.63 11.63
C GLY A 119 -16.42 19.85 12.52
N GLN A 120 -17.53 20.37 13.03
CA GLN A 120 -17.85 21.24 14.20
C GLN A 120 -16.84 22.22 14.84
N GLN A 121 -15.52 22.02 14.80
CA GLN A 121 -14.54 22.90 15.43
C GLN A 121 -13.74 23.67 14.36
N GLN A 122 -13.92 24.99 14.38
CA GLN A 122 -13.18 25.95 13.57
C GLN A 122 -11.67 25.80 13.85
N GLY A 123 -10.92 25.19 12.92
CA GLY A 123 -9.45 25.16 12.94
C GLY A 123 -8.77 23.79 13.02
N SER A 124 -9.50 22.71 13.30
CA SER A 124 -8.93 21.35 13.41
C SER A 124 -9.59 20.39 12.41
N PRO A 125 -9.08 20.29 11.17
CA PRO A 125 -9.71 19.45 10.16
C PRO A 125 -9.56 17.98 10.52
N ARG A 126 -10.66 17.24 10.39
CA ARG A 126 -10.73 15.81 10.57
C ARG A 126 -10.67 15.12 9.21
N TYR A 127 -9.82 14.12 9.08
CA TYR A 127 -9.74 13.27 7.90
C TYR A 127 -10.04 11.83 8.28
N ARG A 128 -10.74 11.13 7.39
CA ARG A 128 -11.05 9.72 7.51
C ARG A 128 -10.34 8.95 6.42
N PHE A 129 -9.61 7.92 6.83
CA PHE A 129 -8.93 6.99 5.94
C PHE A 129 -9.52 5.60 6.13
N ARG A 130 -9.56 4.82 5.05
CA ARG A 130 -9.97 3.42 5.08
C ARG A 130 -8.82 2.57 4.58
N VAL A 131 -8.41 1.62 5.40
CA VAL A 131 -7.34 0.70 5.03
C VAL A 131 -7.97 -0.51 4.33
N PRO A 132 -7.64 -0.78 3.05
CA PRO A 132 -8.31 -1.81 2.25
C PRO A 132 -8.05 -3.23 2.76
N GLY A 133 -8.93 -4.17 2.39
CA GLY A 133 -8.86 -5.58 2.78
C GLY A 133 -7.73 -6.38 2.09
N LYS A 134 -7.45 -7.60 2.59
CA LYS A 134 -6.38 -8.45 2.05
C LYS A 134 -6.53 -8.83 0.57
N ALA A 135 -7.76 -8.82 0.04
CA ALA A 135 -8.01 -9.04 -1.39
C ALA A 135 -7.40 -7.93 -2.28
N GLN A 136 -7.16 -6.76 -1.70
CA GLN A 136 -6.56 -5.59 -2.34
C GLN A 136 -5.14 -5.32 -1.79
N TRP A 137 -4.64 -6.16 -0.87
CA TRP A 137 -3.45 -5.87 -0.05
C TRP A 137 -2.78 -7.10 0.59
N ASN A 138 -1.45 -7.22 0.49
CA ASN A 138 -0.66 -8.17 1.30
C ASN A 138 0.52 -7.49 2.01
N SER A 139 0.31 -6.93 3.20
CA SER A 139 1.41 -6.50 4.08
C SER A 139 1.30 -6.94 5.51
N ASN A 140 2.39 -6.68 6.24
CA ASN A 140 2.64 -6.96 7.64
C ASN A 140 1.86 -6.03 8.61
N GLU A 141 0.65 -5.62 8.24
CA GLU A 141 -0.25 -4.83 9.11
C GLU A 141 0.31 -3.43 9.44
N THR A 142 1.02 -2.83 8.49
CA THR A 142 1.66 -1.51 8.65
C THR A 142 1.25 -0.56 7.53
N PHE A 143 1.02 0.70 7.87
CA PHE A 143 0.79 1.77 6.90
C PHE A 143 1.41 3.08 7.38
N MET A 144 1.67 4.01 6.47
CA MET A 144 2.28 5.29 6.77
C MET A 144 1.31 6.41 6.43
N LEU A 145 1.02 7.31 7.36
CA LEU A 145 0.28 8.53 7.09
C LEU A 145 1.24 9.62 6.61
N GLY A 146 1.05 10.08 5.38
CA GLY A 146 1.77 11.19 4.77
C GLY A 146 0.87 12.42 4.60
N PHE A 147 1.41 13.59 4.94
CA PHE A 147 0.75 14.87 4.68
C PHE A 147 1.77 15.99 4.49
N GLU A 148 1.33 17.10 3.93
CA GLU A 148 2.15 18.30 3.75
C GLU A 148 1.50 19.47 4.48
N ARG A 149 2.31 20.41 4.94
CA ARG A 149 1.83 21.66 5.52
C ARG A 149 2.78 22.81 5.22
N LYS A 150 2.30 23.86 4.56
CA LYS A 150 3.10 25.02 4.15
C LYS A 150 4.42 24.61 3.48
N GLY A 151 4.38 23.60 2.60
CA GLY A 151 5.58 23.07 1.92
C GLY A 151 6.40 22.06 2.74
N ARG A 152 6.01 21.72 3.97
CA ARG A 152 6.72 20.77 4.84
C ARG A 152 6.03 19.41 4.83
N ARG A 153 6.69 18.43 4.21
CA ARG A 153 6.24 17.03 4.16
C ARG A 153 6.57 16.28 5.44
N GLU A 154 5.57 15.60 5.97
CA GLU A 154 5.62 14.88 7.23
C GLU A 154 5.02 13.48 7.05
N GLU A 155 5.63 12.50 7.71
CA GLU A 155 5.26 11.10 7.60
C GLU A 155 5.35 10.42 8.97
N ILE A 156 4.30 9.67 9.33
CA ILE A 156 4.25 8.90 10.57
C ILE A 156 3.74 7.49 10.28
N THR A 157 4.41 6.48 10.82
CA THR A 157 4.08 5.08 10.57
C THR A 157 3.21 4.52 11.68
N PHE A 158 2.23 3.71 11.30
CA PHE A 158 1.38 2.96 12.20
C PHE A 158 1.46 1.47 11.91
N ARG A 159 1.37 0.68 12.97
CA ARG A 159 1.15 -0.76 12.90
C ARG A 159 -0.16 -1.08 13.59
N PHE A 160 -0.97 -1.92 12.96
CA PHE A 160 -2.18 -2.44 13.58
C PHE A 160 -2.08 -3.95 13.79
N SER A 161 -2.98 -4.50 14.58
CA SER A 161 -3.19 -5.94 14.73
C SER A 161 -4.67 -6.15 15.00
N ASN A 162 -5.27 -7.15 14.36
CA ASN A 162 -6.68 -7.52 14.57
C ASN A 162 -6.83 -8.62 15.63
N GLU A 163 -5.72 -9.15 16.16
CA GLU A 163 -5.71 -10.29 17.08
C GLU A 163 -5.79 -9.85 18.56
N GLN A 164 -5.22 -8.69 18.87
CA GLN A 164 -5.14 -8.15 20.24
C GLN A 164 -5.93 -6.87 20.36
N SER A 165 -6.67 -6.70 21.46
CA SER A 165 -7.35 -5.45 21.79
C SER A 165 -6.42 -4.53 22.59
N CYS A 166 -6.30 -3.27 22.17
CA CYS A 166 -5.57 -2.24 22.91
C CYS A 166 -6.19 -0.85 22.64
N PRO A 167 -5.75 0.22 23.31
CA PRO A 167 -6.22 1.57 22.99
C PRO A 167 -6.02 1.90 21.52
N SER A 168 -7.13 2.15 20.81
CA SER A 168 -7.14 2.52 19.40
C SER A 168 -7.26 4.03 19.19
N ALA A 169 -7.35 4.81 20.27
CA ALA A 169 -7.45 6.26 20.27
C ALA A 169 -6.32 6.88 21.10
N PHE A 170 -5.57 7.80 20.50
CA PHE A 170 -4.46 8.45 21.18
C PHE A 170 -3.99 9.74 20.50
N LEU A 171 -3.15 10.49 21.22
CA LEU A 171 -2.38 11.60 20.69
C LEU A 171 -1.02 11.12 20.21
N ALA A 172 -0.60 11.57 19.03
CA ALA A 172 0.72 11.32 18.48
C ALA A 172 1.36 12.64 18.03
N THR A 173 2.69 12.62 17.98
CA THR A 173 3.50 13.74 17.49
C THR A 173 4.35 13.23 16.35
N THR A 174 4.32 13.92 15.22
CA THR A 174 5.06 13.48 14.04
C THR A 174 6.57 13.65 14.21
N PRO A 175 7.38 12.75 13.63
CA PRO A 175 8.79 12.66 13.98
C PRO A 175 9.67 13.75 13.36
N LYS A 176 9.30 14.35 12.22
CA LYS A 176 10.17 15.31 11.52
C LYS A 176 10.01 16.75 12.02
N TYR A 177 8.78 17.22 12.15
CA TYR A 177 8.45 18.61 12.50
C TYR A 177 7.59 18.74 13.77
N GLY A 178 7.24 17.64 14.43
CA GLY A 178 6.56 17.69 15.73
C GLY A 178 5.10 18.13 15.66
N PHE A 179 4.38 17.84 14.57
CA PHE A 179 2.97 18.18 14.47
C PHE A 179 2.13 17.23 15.34
N HIS A 180 1.25 17.82 16.16
CA HIS A 180 0.31 17.04 16.97
C HIS A 180 -0.88 16.57 16.14
N ILE A 181 -1.18 15.29 16.26
CA ILE A 181 -2.36 14.65 15.68
C ILE A 181 -3.09 13.83 16.74
N LYS A 182 -4.41 13.81 16.66
CA LYS A 182 -5.25 12.86 17.41
C LYS A 182 -5.71 11.80 16.44
N VAL A 183 -5.48 10.55 16.80
CA VAL A 183 -5.78 9.39 15.97
C VAL A 183 -6.81 8.53 16.68
N VAL A 184 -7.82 8.05 15.94
CA VAL A 184 -8.81 7.09 16.41
C VAL A 184 -8.98 6.03 15.33
N ALA A 185 -8.66 4.78 15.66
CA ALA A 185 -8.90 3.63 14.80
C ALA A 185 -10.16 2.87 15.25
N THR A 186 -10.99 2.55 14.27
CA THR A 186 -12.18 1.71 14.41
C THR A 186 -11.96 0.43 13.62
N PHE A 187 -12.06 -0.71 14.30
CA PHE A 187 -11.89 -2.04 13.70
C PHE A 187 -13.25 -2.68 13.43
N LYS A 188 -13.33 -3.60 12.46
CA LYS A 188 -14.59 -4.22 12.03
C LYS A 188 -15.39 -4.90 13.15
N ASP A 189 -14.69 -5.48 14.13
CA ASP A 189 -15.29 -6.20 15.27
C ASP A 189 -15.02 -5.51 16.62
N ASP A 190 -14.62 -4.22 16.59
CA ASP A 190 -14.08 -3.47 17.74
C ASP A 190 -12.90 -4.16 18.46
N LYS A 191 -12.33 -5.17 17.79
CA LYS A 191 -11.16 -5.93 18.21
C LYS A 191 -10.01 -5.54 17.32
N GLY A 192 -9.06 -4.83 17.91
CA GLY A 192 -7.82 -4.51 17.26
C GLY A 192 -6.99 -3.56 18.10
N CYS A 193 -5.77 -3.37 17.65
CA CYS A 193 -4.78 -2.55 18.29
C CYS A 193 -4.14 -1.67 17.23
N LEU A 194 -3.91 -0.40 17.55
CA LEU A 194 -3.13 0.51 16.73
C LEU A 194 -1.94 1.00 17.56
N LYS A 195 -0.74 0.96 16.97
CA LYS A 195 0.50 1.45 17.58
C LYS A 195 1.17 2.42 16.62
N VAL A 196 1.79 3.44 17.20
CA VAL A 196 2.69 4.33 16.47
C VAL A 196 4.05 3.66 16.36
N CYS A 197 4.67 3.78 15.19
CA CYS A 197 6.04 3.35 14.99
C CYS A 197 6.89 4.54 14.59
N ASP A 198 8.14 4.53 15.06
CA ASP A 198 9.11 5.53 14.66
C ASP A 198 9.43 5.35 13.17
N SER A 199 9.26 6.42 12.38
CA SER A 199 9.53 6.42 10.94
C SER A 199 10.92 6.97 10.60
N ARG A 200 11.78 7.27 11.59
CA ARG A 200 13.16 7.72 11.35
C ARG A 200 14.01 6.60 10.72
N ASP A 201 14.86 6.96 9.75
CA ASP A 201 15.70 6.05 8.96
C ASP A 201 16.58 5.08 9.79
N GLN A 202 16.91 5.46 11.04
CA GLN A 202 17.76 4.66 11.93
C GLN A 202 16.97 3.66 12.80
N TRP A 203 15.62 3.74 12.81
CA TRP A 203 14.73 2.91 13.64
C TRP A 203 13.55 2.28 12.87
N PRO A 204 13.74 1.74 11.65
CA PRO A 204 12.65 1.16 10.88
C PRO A 204 12.05 -0.03 11.61
N GLY A 205 10.76 0.05 11.94
CA GLY A 205 10.02 -1.05 12.59
C GLY A 205 10.13 -1.09 14.12
N PHE A 206 10.82 -0.14 14.76
CA PHE A 206 10.74 0.02 16.21
C PHE A 206 9.45 0.75 16.58
N CYS A 207 8.40 -0.03 16.88
CA CYS A 207 7.15 0.50 17.39
C CYS A 207 7.28 0.79 18.89
N ALA A 208 7.83 1.96 19.21
CA ALA A 208 7.92 2.43 20.58
C ALA A 208 6.52 2.70 21.19
N PHE A 209 6.42 2.42 22.48
CA PHE A 209 5.24 2.15 23.29
C PHE A 209 4.19 3.26 23.45
N GLN A 210 3.04 2.85 23.99
CA GLN A 210 1.79 3.55 24.29
C GLN A 210 1.92 5.02 24.73
N PRO A 211 1.13 5.94 24.17
CA PRO A 211 0.84 7.20 24.84
C PRO A 211 0.00 6.94 26.11
N PRO A 212 0.19 7.70 27.19
CA PRO A 212 -0.57 7.52 28.42
C PRO A 212 -2.07 7.65 28.15
N PRO A 213 -2.94 6.97 28.92
CA PRO A 213 -4.38 7.15 28.80
C PRO A 213 -4.70 8.64 28.96
N GLY A 214 -5.34 9.21 27.95
CA GLY A 214 -5.83 10.59 28.03
C GLY A 214 -6.82 10.68 29.18
N THR A 215 -6.54 11.58 30.13
CA THR A 215 -7.48 12.04 31.16
C THR A 215 -8.67 12.75 30.54
#